data_AF-A0A512C1R9-F1
#
_entry.id   AF-A0A512C1R9-F1
#
_cell.length_a   1.000
_cell.length_b   1.000
_cell.length_c   1.000
_cell.angle_alpha   90.00
_cell.angle_beta   90.00
_cell.angle_gamma   90.00
#
_symmetry.space_group_name_H-M   'P 1'
#
loop_
_entity.id
_entity.type
_entity.pdbx_description
1 polymer ?
#
loop_
_entity_poly.entity_id
_entity_poly.type
_entity_poly.pdbx_seq_one_letter_code
_entity_poly.pdbx_strand_id
1 'polypeptide(L)'
;MDLLADQLWPDLDGDRALHTLRTTIYRLRKLIGTDAIVLEDDHVRLDTQHVATDLGRLWTALAHMRNTQLTETERLDAFDQALRLYRGPLLPGVALENVAEERSRLASVLLNEALAFLLTLDPTGPAAALRAHRLRTLAPGVTLPDALNRLWPA
;
A
#
# COMPACT_ATOMS: atom_id res chain seq x y z
N MET A 1 5.35 22.56 3.02
CA MET A 1 5.30 22.70 1.57
C MET A 1 6.70 22.72 1.01
N ASP A 2 7.64 23.45 1.62
CA ASP A 2 9.04 23.48 1.17
C ASP A 2 9.66 22.08 1.14
N LEU A 3 9.56 21.31 2.23
CA LEU A 3 10.06 19.93 2.28
C LEU A 3 9.42 19.01 1.21
N LEU A 4 8.14 19.21 0.91
CA LEU A 4 7.47 18.43 -0.15
C LEU A 4 7.95 18.85 -1.54
N ALA A 5 8.18 20.15 -1.75
CA ALA A 5 8.71 20.67 -3.01
C ALA A 5 10.13 20.15 -3.26
N ASP A 6 10.99 20.18 -2.25
CA ASP A 6 12.36 19.68 -2.31
C ASP A 6 12.41 18.17 -2.58
N GLN A 7 11.50 17.38 -1.97
CA GLN A 7 11.41 15.95 -2.23
C GLN A 7 10.93 15.59 -3.63
N LEU A 8 10.00 16.38 -4.20
CA LEU A 8 9.43 16.11 -5.52
C LEU A 8 10.31 16.63 -6.66
N TRP A 9 11.06 17.71 -6.42
CA TRP A 9 11.97 18.33 -7.40
C TRP A 9 13.34 18.62 -6.77
N PRO A 10 14.11 17.59 -6.42
CA PRO A 10 15.40 17.75 -5.73
C PRO A 10 16.46 18.50 -6.57
N ASP A 11 16.27 18.58 -7.88
CA ASP A 11 17.19 19.25 -8.81
C ASP A 11 16.91 20.76 -8.98
N LEU A 12 15.86 21.29 -8.34
CA LEU A 12 15.49 22.71 -8.42
C LEU A 12 15.92 23.45 -7.16
N ASP A 13 16.21 24.75 -7.30
CA ASP A 13 16.31 25.63 -6.14
C ASP A 13 14.96 25.75 -5.42
N GLY A 14 14.97 26.07 -4.11
CA GLY A 14 13.78 26.04 -3.26
C GLY A 14 12.63 26.92 -3.77
N ASP A 15 12.93 28.11 -4.28
CA ASP A 15 11.90 29.01 -4.82
C ASP A 15 11.24 28.44 -6.09
N ARG A 16 12.04 27.86 -6.99
CA ARG A 16 11.53 27.19 -8.21
C ARG A 16 10.79 25.91 -7.87
N ALA A 17 11.27 25.12 -6.92
CA ALA A 17 10.59 23.91 -6.46
C ALA A 17 9.20 24.27 -5.89
N LEU A 18 9.13 25.27 -5.02
CA LEU A 18 7.88 25.71 -4.40
C LEU A 18 6.89 26.29 -5.45
N HIS A 19 7.39 27.08 -6.40
CA HIS A 19 6.56 27.56 -7.50
C HIS A 19 6.01 26.41 -8.33
N THR A 20 6.85 25.42 -8.65
CA THR A 20 6.46 24.22 -9.41
C THR A 20 5.43 23.38 -8.66
N LEU A 21 5.57 23.22 -7.34
CA LEU A 21 4.58 22.54 -6.49
C LEU A 21 3.21 23.24 -6.57
N ARG A 22 3.17 24.57 -6.41
CA ARG A 22 1.93 25.36 -6.47
C ARG A 22 1.25 25.23 -7.83
N THR A 23 1.99 25.33 -8.93
CA THR A 23 1.45 25.15 -10.29
C THR A 23 0.92 23.73 -10.50
N THR A 24 1.63 22.72 -9.99
CA THR A 24 1.21 21.31 -10.10
C THR A 24 -0.08 21.06 -9.34
N ILE A 25 -0.20 21.55 -8.11
CA ILE A 25 -1.43 21.45 -7.30
C ILE A 25 -2.61 22.14 -7.99
N TYR A 26 -2.39 23.35 -8.53
CA TYR A 26 -3.42 24.07 -9.27
C TYR A 26 -3.93 23.24 -10.48
N ARG A 27 -3.01 22.65 -11.25
CA ARG A 27 -3.36 21.81 -12.40
C ARG A 27 -4.07 20.53 -11.98
N LEU A 28 -3.62 19.87 -10.92
CA LEU A 28 -4.29 18.69 -10.39
C LEU A 28 -5.73 19.02 -9.97
N ARG A 29 -5.96 20.10 -9.23
CA ARG A 29 -7.32 20.55 -8.87
C ARG A 29 -8.22 20.81 -10.08
N LYS A 30 -7.65 21.26 -11.20
CA LYS A 30 -8.40 21.42 -12.46
C LYS A 30 -8.75 20.09 -13.13
N LEU A 31 -7.93 19.05 -12.94
CA LEU A 31 -8.14 17.72 -13.54
C LEU A 31 -9.07 16.84 -12.71
N ILE A 32 -8.89 16.80 -11.39
CA ILE A 32 -9.57 15.85 -10.50
C ILE A 32 -10.58 16.50 -9.55
N GLY A 33 -10.77 17.82 -9.65
CA GLY A 33 -11.68 18.59 -8.81
C GLY A 33 -10.97 19.38 -7.71
N THR A 34 -11.56 20.49 -7.30
CA THR A 34 -10.97 21.38 -6.28
C THR A 34 -10.88 20.73 -4.91
N ASP A 35 -11.88 19.93 -4.57
CA ASP A 35 -12.01 19.27 -3.25
C ASP A 35 -11.14 18.01 -3.14
N ALA A 36 -10.56 17.56 -4.26
CA ALA A 36 -9.69 16.39 -4.31
C ALA A 36 -8.33 16.60 -3.62
N ILE A 37 -7.92 17.85 -3.41
CA ILE A 37 -6.66 18.21 -2.74
C ILE A 37 -6.93 19.17 -1.61
N VAL A 38 -6.59 18.76 -0.39
CA VAL A 38 -6.66 19.59 0.80
C VAL A 38 -5.28 20.19 1.09
N LEU A 39 -5.28 21.50 1.31
CA LEU A 39 -4.15 22.28 1.78
C LEU A 39 -4.48 22.71 3.21
N GLU A 40 -3.75 22.19 4.18
CA GLU A 40 -3.88 22.57 5.59
C GLU A 40 -2.49 22.86 6.14
N ASP A 41 -2.35 24.07 6.68
CA ASP A 41 -1.07 24.64 7.11
C ASP A 41 0.00 24.51 6.03
N ASP A 42 0.94 23.59 6.24
CA ASP A 42 2.09 23.34 5.37
C ASP A 42 2.05 21.93 4.73
N HIS A 43 0.91 21.25 4.83
CA HIS A 43 0.67 19.91 4.31
C HIS A 43 -0.24 19.91 3.08
N VAL A 44 0.08 19.01 2.15
CA VAL A 44 -0.73 18.73 0.97
C VAL A 44 -1.19 17.28 1.10
N ARG A 45 -2.50 17.04 1.03
CA ARG A 45 -3.04 15.68 0.99
C ARG A 45 -4.14 15.54 -0.04
N LEU A 46 -4.32 14.32 -0.53
CA LEU A 46 -5.52 13.94 -1.25
C LEU A 46 -6.68 13.82 -0.26
N ASP A 47 -7.85 14.29 -0.66
CA ASP A 47 -9.07 14.02 0.09
C ASP A 47 -9.58 12.62 -0.26
N THR A 48 -9.58 11.71 0.72
CA THR A 48 -10.04 10.34 0.53
C THR A 48 -11.53 10.22 0.25
N GLN A 49 -12.33 11.26 0.52
CA GLN A 49 -13.75 11.31 0.13
C GLN A 49 -13.94 11.54 -1.37
N HIS A 50 -12.96 12.21 -2.01
CA HIS A 50 -13.01 12.60 -3.42
C HIS A 50 -12.06 11.78 -4.30
N VAL A 51 -11.01 11.21 -3.72
CA VAL A 51 -9.96 10.48 -4.43
C VAL A 51 -9.80 9.09 -3.85
N ALA A 52 -10.19 8.09 -4.64
CA ALA A 52 -9.90 6.69 -4.34
C ALA A 52 -8.60 6.26 -5.02
N THR A 53 -7.70 5.65 -4.26
CA THR A 53 -6.46 5.05 -4.78
C THR A 53 -6.45 3.54 -4.52
N ASP A 54 -5.74 2.80 -5.35
CA ASP A 54 -5.46 1.38 -5.12
C ASP A 54 -4.72 1.16 -3.80
N LEU A 55 -3.76 2.03 -3.47
CA LEU A 55 -3.06 2.04 -2.19
C LEU A 55 -4.00 2.29 -1.00
N GLY A 56 -4.93 3.25 -1.11
CA GLY A 56 -5.93 3.50 -0.07
C GLY A 56 -6.82 2.28 0.14
N ARG A 57 -7.29 1.65 -0.94
CA ARG A 57 -8.08 0.41 -0.88
C ARG A 57 -7.28 -0.76 -0.31
N LEU A 58 -5.97 -0.80 -0.53
CA LEU A 58 -5.08 -1.80 0.04
C LEU A 58 -4.96 -1.61 1.55
N TRP A 59 -4.77 -0.38 2.02
CA TRP A 59 -4.76 -0.07 3.45
C TRP A 59 -6.07 -0.44 4.14
N THR A 60 -7.22 -0.15 3.52
CA THR A 60 -8.52 -0.59 4.03
C THR A 60 -8.62 -2.11 4.12
N ALA A 61 -8.17 -2.84 3.09
CA ALA A 61 -8.17 -4.30 3.09
C ALA A 61 -7.27 -4.88 4.20
N LEU A 62 -6.06 -4.33 4.38
CA LEU A 62 -5.17 -4.71 5.47
C LEU A 62 -5.81 -4.44 6.85
N ALA A 63 -6.49 -3.30 7.01
CA ALA A 63 -7.19 -2.99 8.26
C ALA A 63 -8.33 -3.98 8.55
N HIS A 64 -9.12 -4.35 7.54
CA HIS A 64 -10.20 -5.34 7.69
C HIS A 64 -9.66 -6.72 8.05
N MET A 65 -8.56 -7.16 7.43
CA MET A 65 -7.94 -8.46 7.72
C MET A 65 -7.54 -8.61 9.20
N ARG A 66 -7.15 -7.52 9.87
CA ARG A 66 -6.76 -7.48 11.30
C ARG A 66 -7.94 -7.29 12.24
N ASN A 67 -9.09 -6.88 11.73
CA ASN A 67 -10.24 -6.54 12.56
C ASN A 67 -10.91 -7.81 13.08
N THR A 68 -10.69 -8.14 14.35
CA THR A 68 -11.26 -9.33 15.00
C THR A 68 -12.77 -9.24 15.24
N GLN A 69 -13.38 -8.06 15.02
CA GLN A 69 -14.85 -7.91 15.07
C GLN A 69 -15.51 -8.37 13.76
N LEU A 70 -14.76 -8.51 12.67
CA LEU A 70 -15.26 -9.05 11.42
C LEU A 70 -15.26 -10.58 11.45
N THR A 71 -16.17 -11.18 10.71
CA THR A 71 -16.24 -12.62 10.51
C THR A 71 -14.98 -13.13 9.80
N GLU A 72 -14.67 -14.42 9.95
CA GLU A 72 -13.56 -15.04 9.23
C GLU A 72 -13.69 -14.85 7.72
N THR A 73 -14.89 -15.00 7.17
CA THR A 73 -15.18 -14.79 5.74
C THR A 73 -14.85 -13.37 5.28
N GLU A 74 -15.27 -12.34 6.01
CA GLU A 74 -14.96 -10.95 5.65
C GLU A 74 -13.46 -10.66 5.70
N ARG A 75 -12.74 -11.25 6.66
CA ARG A 75 -11.28 -11.13 6.77
C ARG A 75 -10.56 -11.88 5.65
N LEU A 76 -11.09 -13.04 5.23
CA LEU A 76 -10.61 -13.83 4.08
C LEU A 76 -10.80 -13.07 2.75
N ASP A 77 -11.91 -12.36 2.60
CA ASP A 77 -12.18 -11.50 1.44
C ASP A 77 -11.25 -10.29 1.42
N ALA A 78 -11.00 -9.69 2.59
CA ALA A 78 -10.04 -8.60 2.75
C ALA A 78 -8.61 -9.04 2.40
N PHE A 79 -8.19 -10.24 2.82
CA PHE A 79 -6.91 -10.84 2.43
C PHE A 79 -6.81 -10.97 0.90
N ASP A 80 -7.81 -11.55 0.25
CA ASP A 80 -7.83 -11.74 -1.21
C ASP A 80 -7.85 -10.40 -1.97
N GLN A 81 -8.53 -9.39 -1.42
CA GLN A 81 -8.49 -8.03 -1.95
C GLN A 81 -7.09 -7.42 -1.84
N ALA A 82 -6.42 -7.56 -0.70
CA ALA A 82 -5.07 -7.03 -0.49
C ALA A 82 -4.07 -7.63 -1.49
N LEU A 83 -4.08 -8.96 -1.67
CA LEU A 83 -3.22 -9.64 -2.63
C LEU A 83 -3.50 -9.25 -4.09
N ARG A 84 -4.76 -8.95 -4.43
CA ARG A 84 -5.15 -8.53 -5.79
C ARG A 84 -4.80 -7.07 -6.10
N LEU A 85 -4.79 -6.21 -5.08
CA LEU A 85 -4.40 -4.80 -5.20
C LEU A 85 -2.89 -4.64 -5.29
N TYR A 86 -2.14 -5.44 -4.54
CA TYR A 86 -0.68 -5.41 -4.58
C TYR A 86 -0.14 -6.21 -5.78
N ARG A 87 0.22 -5.50 -6.85
CA ARG A 87 0.72 -6.10 -8.11
C ARG A 87 2.25 -6.01 -8.26
N GLY A 88 2.96 -5.77 -7.17
CA GLY A 88 4.39 -5.54 -7.14
C GLY A 88 4.76 -4.18 -6.53
N PRO A 89 6.00 -3.71 -6.74
CA PRO A 89 6.49 -2.47 -6.13
C PRO A 89 5.63 -1.26 -6.52
N LEU A 90 5.30 -0.40 -5.54
CA LEU A 90 4.58 0.85 -5.79
C LEU A 90 5.34 1.76 -6.76
N LEU A 91 4.63 2.47 -7.63
CA LEU A 91 5.22 3.51 -8.51
C LEU A 91 6.48 3.04 -9.27
N PRO A 92 6.48 1.88 -9.96
CA PRO A 92 7.68 1.36 -10.60
C PRO A 92 8.29 2.39 -11.56
N GLY A 93 9.60 2.56 -11.54
CA GLY A 93 10.32 3.54 -12.35
C GLY A 93 10.50 4.93 -11.72
N VAL A 94 9.85 5.22 -10.60
CA VAL A 94 10.11 6.45 -9.83
C VAL A 94 11.35 6.26 -8.96
N ALA A 95 12.34 7.14 -9.11
CA ALA A 95 13.64 7.08 -8.43
C ALA A 95 13.79 8.15 -7.34
N LEU A 96 12.74 8.33 -6.53
CA LEU A 96 12.78 9.18 -5.34
C LEU A 96 13.06 8.32 -4.10
N GLU A 97 13.94 8.78 -3.20
CA GLU A 97 14.39 8.02 -2.03
C GLU A 97 13.22 7.65 -1.11
N ASN A 98 12.35 8.63 -0.80
CA ASN A 98 11.13 8.42 -0.02
C ASN A 98 10.17 7.37 -0.65
N VAL A 99 10.16 7.25 -1.99
CA VAL A 99 9.37 6.22 -2.68
C VAL A 99 9.99 4.83 -2.51
N ALA A 100 11.32 4.73 -2.56
CA ALA A 100 12.02 3.45 -2.36
C ALA A 100 11.81 2.91 -0.93
N GLU A 101 11.85 3.79 0.06
CA GLU A 101 11.55 3.46 1.46
C GLU A 101 10.11 2.98 1.63
N GLU A 102 9.12 3.72 1.11
CA GLU A 102 7.71 3.35 1.23
C GLU A 102 7.36 2.06 0.47
N ARG A 103 8.03 1.76 -0.65
CA ARG A 103 7.91 0.44 -1.32
C ARG A 103 8.31 -0.70 -0.38
N SER A 104 9.48 -0.56 0.24
CA SER A 104 10.06 -1.59 1.14
C SER A 104 9.20 -1.76 2.39
N ARG A 105 8.73 -0.64 2.94
CA ARG A 105 7.81 -0.61 4.09
C ARG A 105 6.49 -1.29 3.76
N LEU A 106 5.82 -0.91 2.67
CA LEU A 106 4.54 -1.53 2.30
C LEU A 106 4.67 -3.02 2.04
N ALA A 107 5.73 -3.45 1.33
CA ALA A 107 5.99 -4.87 1.08
C ALA A 107 6.12 -5.65 2.39
N SER A 108 6.86 -5.09 3.36
CA SER A 108 7.03 -5.69 4.68
C SER A 108 5.71 -5.76 5.46
N VAL A 109 4.92 -4.69 5.45
CA VAL A 109 3.61 -4.66 6.12
C VAL A 109 2.66 -5.69 5.49
N LEU A 110 2.51 -5.69 4.17
CA LEU A 110 1.64 -6.64 3.47
C LEU A 110 2.01 -8.07 3.81
N LEU A 111 3.31 -8.40 3.75
CA LEU A 111 3.77 -9.74 4.06
C LEU A 111 3.48 -10.12 5.51
N ASN A 112 3.89 -9.29 6.47
CA ASN A 112 3.74 -9.59 7.89
C ASN A 112 2.27 -9.80 8.25
N GLU A 113 1.39 -8.93 7.76
CA GLU A 113 -0.04 -8.99 8.04
C GLU A 113 -0.68 -10.22 7.36
N ALA A 114 -0.28 -10.55 6.12
CA ALA A 114 -0.75 -11.74 5.43
C ALA A 114 -0.32 -13.02 6.14
N LEU A 115 0.95 -13.12 6.58
CA LEU A 115 1.45 -14.27 7.33
C LEU A 115 0.76 -14.42 8.67
N ALA A 116 0.62 -13.32 9.42
CA ALA A 116 -0.07 -13.31 10.70
C ALA A 116 -1.51 -13.81 10.55
N PHE A 117 -2.22 -13.37 9.51
CA PHE A 117 -3.57 -13.84 9.25
C PHE A 117 -3.62 -15.33 8.87
N LEU A 118 -2.74 -15.80 7.97
CA LEU A 118 -2.68 -17.22 7.59
C LEU A 118 -2.43 -18.15 8.78
N LEU A 119 -1.62 -17.71 9.75
CA LEU A 119 -1.37 -18.45 10.98
C LEU A 119 -2.59 -18.57 11.90
N THR A 120 -3.64 -17.78 11.68
CA THR A 120 -4.91 -17.89 12.43
C THR A 120 -5.90 -18.90 11.84
N LEU A 121 -5.66 -19.36 10.61
CA LEU A 121 -6.55 -20.29 9.90
C LEU A 121 -6.19 -21.74 10.21
N ASP A 122 -7.14 -22.65 9.99
CA ASP A 122 -6.85 -24.10 9.98
C ASP A 122 -5.86 -24.41 8.86
N PRO A 123 -4.65 -24.93 9.19
CA PRO A 123 -3.63 -25.21 8.20
C PRO A 123 -4.03 -26.27 7.18
N THR A 124 -4.95 -27.16 7.54
CA THR A 124 -5.41 -28.24 6.68
C THR A 124 -6.56 -27.82 5.75
N GLY A 125 -7.10 -26.61 5.95
CA GLY A 125 -8.21 -26.08 5.18
C GLY A 125 -7.83 -25.64 3.76
N PRO A 126 -8.69 -25.86 2.75
CA PRO A 126 -8.41 -25.48 1.36
C PRO A 126 -8.26 -23.97 1.17
N ALA A 127 -8.96 -23.17 1.98
CA ALA A 127 -8.90 -21.70 1.92
C ALA A 127 -7.53 -21.13 2.26
N ALA A 128 -6.84 -21.75 3.22
CA ALA A 128 -5.54 -21.32 3.69
C ALA A 128 -4.41 -21.77 2.76
N ALA A 129 -4.50 -23.00 2.21
CA ALA A 129 -3.56 -23.51 1.22
C ALA A 129 -3.53 -22.65 -0.07
N LEU A 130 -4.70 -22.30 -0.62
CA LEU A 130 -4.80 -21.44 -1.80
C LEU A 130 -4.16 -20.06 -1.57
N ARG A 131 -4.40 -19.47 -0.40
CA ARG A 131 -3.89 -18.14 -0.03
C ARG A 131 -2.39 -18.14 0.25
N ALA A 132 -1.88 -19.20 0.89
CA ALA A 132 -0.44 -19.40 1.06
C ALA A 132 0.27 -19.51 -0.30
N HIS A 133 -0.30 -20.26 -1.25
CA HIS A 133 0.24 -20.34 -2.62
C HIS A 133 0.26 -18.97 -3.31
N ARG A 134 -0.85 -18.22 -3.26
CA ARG A 134 -0.91 -16.85 -3.83
C ARG A 134 0.12 -15.92 -3.22
N LEU A 135 0.29 -15.94 -1.89
CA LEU A 135 1.29 -15.10 -1.20
C LEU A 135 2.72 -15.41 -1.69
N ARG A 136 3.06 -16.69 -1.89
CA ARG A 136 4.35 -17.10 -2.45
C ARG A 136 4.59 -16.55 -3.86
N THR A 137 3.56 -16.59 -4.71
CA THR A 137 3.69 -16.07 -6.09
C THR A 137 3.93 -14.56 -6.15
N LEU A 138 3.39 -13.81 -5.19
CA LEU A 138 3.57 -12.35 -5.10
C LEU A 138 4.93 -11.95 -4.53
N ALA A 139 5.57 -12.83 -3.78
CA ALA A 139 6.83 -12.55 -3.09
C ALA A 139 7.82 -13.72 -3.27
N PRO A 140 8.33 -13.96 -4.50
CA PRO A 140 9.19 -15.11 -4.79
C PRO A 140 10.52 -15.10 -4.01
N GLY A 141 10.95 -13.95 -3.49
CA GLY A 141 12.14 -13.80 -2.65
C GLY A 141 11.88 -13.86 -1.14
N VAL A 142 10.62 -14.02 -0.70
CA VAL A 142 10.29 -14.09 0.71
C VAL A 142 10.35 -15.54 1.19
N THR A 143 11.27 -15.79 2.12
CA THR A 143 11.31 -17.07 2.84
C THR A 143 10.18 -17.07 3.85
N LEU A 144 9.17 -17.91 3.64
CA LEU A 144 8.16 -18.16 4.66
C LEU A 144 8.83 -18.82 5.88
N PRO A 145 8.43 -18.46 7.11
CA PRO A 145 8.85 -19.17 8.32
C PRO A 145 8.80 -20.69 8.16
N ASP A 146 9.79 -21.43 8.69
CA ASP A 146 9.86 -22.90 8.55
C ASP A 146 8.63 -23.64 9.07
N ALA A 147 7.91 -23.05 10.04
CA ALA A 147 6.62 -23.55 10.49
C ALA A 147 5.57 -23.55 9.36
N LEU A 148 5.52 -22.49 8.56
CA LEU A 148 4.61 -22.35 7.42
C LEU A 148 5.01 -23.24 6.24
N ASN A 149 6.30 -23.44 5.98
CA ASN A 149 6.76 -24.40 4.97
C ASN A 149 6.42 -25.85 5.33
N ARG A 150 6.39 -26.19 6.62
CA ARG A 150 5.95 -27.51 7.10
C ARG A 150 4.44 -27.70 6.99
N LEU A 151 3.66 -26.66 7.28
CA LEU A 151 2.20 -26.71 7.23
C LEU A 151 1.66 -26.69 5.79
N TRP A 152 2.35 -26.01 4.88
CA TRP A 152 2.00 -25.94 3.46
C TRP A 152 3.22 -26.19 2.57
N PRO A 153 3.63 -27.46 2.35
CA PRO A 153 4.71 -27.76 1.42
C PRO A 153 4.39 -27.25 0.00
N ALA A 154 5.44 -26.90 -0.75
CA ALA A 154 5.35 -26.31 -2.08
C ALA A 154 4.74 -27.27 -3.12
#